data_AF-A0A2T4N4C0-F1
#
_entry.id   AF-A0A2T4N4C0-F1
#
_cell.length_a   1.000
_cell.length_b   1.000
_cell.length_c   1.000
_cell.angle_alpha   90.00
_cell.angle_beta   90.00
_cell.angle_gamma   90.00
#
_symmetry.space_group_name_H-M   'P 1'
#
loop_
_entity.id
_entity.type
_entity.pdbx_description
1 polymer ?
#
loop_
_entity_poly.entity_id
_entity_poly.type
_entity_poly.pdbx_seq_one_letter_code
_entity_poly.pdbx_strand_id
1 'polypeptide(L)'
;MIITDEELLALLDSEEHEAAGFCPIVLYALDSTVHELASTMTLPSYVTLHRTRPDACWQWEGLFAAGAIALYDPAAHQQADYFPQLQQHEGIYAIGEDWLGGLAASYHNWCNWLAANKVLLLEDHPFQGMQLQQTIAGLGLSCQWVQDESACLAALSAGDISLLVCDLSLVEQDAISLLMNQPQLQEVGLPIVLLSAHEQTLIDGARRLLHDAGFNILAALAKPLDCDELLRLLRRLYLGPLRQQRLSGQRRTIRRWQGEVQGQLGLLSSPATPHPVWLAVTGLPSRWEALKDWLTEQSRTPAELTLLIHRRDHLLGNADRFALVLQASLAGSKLALLLDNSQHLPFDLLERLPLQALLLGQGILPEMESLTGDSLLGRFMARVRELGIAVYLDDPYNLLDVEVWRERGMTGRW
;
A
#
# COMPACT_ATOMS: atom_id res chain seq x y z
N MET A 1 2.34 18.49 7.10
CA MET A 1 1.93 17.77 5.88
C MET A 1 0.54 17.22 6.14
N ILE A 2 -0.48 17.75 5.47
CA ILE A 2 -1.83 17.16 5.51
C ILE A 2 -1.72 15.98 4.56
N ILE A 3 -1.53 14.78 5.12
CA ILE A 3 -1.62 13.54 4.35
C ILE A 3 -3.06 13.49 3.86
N THR A 4 -3.28 13.37 2.56
CA THR A 4 -4.65 13.29 2.04
C THR A 4 -5.30 11.99 2.52
N ASP A 5 -6.62 11.99 2.69
CA ASP A 5 -7.39 10.78 3.02
C ASP A 5 -7.07 9.61 2.05
N GLU A 6 -6.65 9.93 0.83
CA GLU A 6 -6.18 9.04 -0.24
C GLU A 6 -4.79 8.44 0.03
N GLU A 7 -3.82 9.25 0.46
CA GLU A 7 -2.50 8.78 0.91
C GLU A 7 -2.61 7.86 2.14
N LEU A 8 -3.67 8.01 2.92
CA LEU A 8 -3.95 7.21 4.11
C LEU A 8 -4.33 5.77 3.85
N LEU A 9 -5.22 5.59 2.89
CA LEU A 9 -5.74 4.28 2.54
C LEU A 9 -4.69 3.51 1.73
N ALA A 10 -3.89 4.22 0.94
CA ALA A 10 -2.66 3.69 0.34
C ALA A 10 -1.64 3.19 1.37
N LEU A 11 -1.71 3.65 2.62
CA LEU A 11 -0.82 3.24 3.72
C LEU A 11 -1.34 2.03 4.51
N LEU A 12 -2.66 1.74 4.46
CA LEU A 12 -3.31 0.58 5.08
C LEU A 12 -3.37 -0.65 4.17
N ASP A 13 -3.38 -0.44 2.84
CA ASP A 13 -3.35 -1.56 1.91
C ASP A 13 -1.89 -2.00 1.72
N SER A 14 -1.57 -3.18 2.27
CA SER A 14 -0.34 -3.92 1.98
C SER A 14 -0.39 -4.44 0.53
N GLU A 15 -0.29 -3.52 -0.44
CA GLU A 15 0.07 -3.90 -1.82
C GLU A 15 1.46 -4.54 -1.91
N GLU A 16 2.23 -4.49 -0.82
CA GLU A 16 3.38 -5.36 -0.58
C GLU A 16 2.88 -6.75 -0.10
N HIS A 17 1.93 -7.34 -0.83
CA HIS A 17 1.77 -8.78 -0.81
C HIS A 17 3.06 -9.34 -1.42
N GLU A 18 3.88 -9.96 -0.57
CA GLU A 18 4.91 -10.92 -0.95
C GLU A 18 4.25 -12.17 -1.54
N ALA A 19 3.48 -12.01 -2.62
CA ALA A 19 3.53 -13.04 -3.64
C ALA A 19 5.01 -13.18 -4.04
N ALA A 20 5.49 -14.39 -4.23
CA ALA A 20 6.86 -14.63 -4.66
C ALA A 20 7.08 -13.98 -6.05
N GLY A 21 7.56 -12.74 -6.07
CA GLY A 21 7.84 -11.96 -7.28
C GLY A 21 6.96 -10.71 -7.46
N PHE A 22 7.46 -9.75 -8.24
CA PHE A 22 6.70 -8.59 -8.69
C PHE A 22 5.67 -8.94 -9.78
N CYS A 23 4.41 -8.53 -9.56
CA CYS A 23 3.35 -8.58 -10.58
C CYS A 23 2.91 -7.16 -10.95
N PRO A 24 3.08 -6.72 -12.21
CA PRO A 24 2.70 -5.37 -12.64
C PRO A 24 1.18 -5.18 -12.75
N ILE A 25 0.41 -6.26 -12.94
CA ILE A 25 -1.03 -6.19 -13.18
C ILE A 25 -1.78 -6.74 -11.96
N VAL A 26 -2.79 -6.01 -11.51
CA VAL A 26 -3.71 -6.46 -10.46
C VAL A 26 -5.08 -6.73 -11.07
N LEU A 27 -5.61 -7.92 -10.83
CA LEU A 27 -6.99 -8.29 -11.14
C LEU A 27 -7.83 -8.17 -9.88
N TYR A 28 -8.77 -7.23 -9.86
CA TYR A 28 -9.77 -7.11 -8.80
C TYR A 28 -10.99 -7.95 -9.15
N ALA A 29 -11.22 -9.04 -8.41
CA ALA A 29 -12.55 -9.62 -8.34
C ALA A 29 -13.45 -8.64 -7.59
N LEU A 30 -14.69 -8.42 -8.07
CA LEU A 30 -15.66 -7.54 -7.40
C LEU A 30 -16.73 -8.29 -6.59
N ASP A 31 -16.82 -9.60 -6.79
CA ASP A 31 -17.79 -10.49 -6.16
C ASP A 31 -17.24 -11.92 -5.98
N SER A 32 -18.00 -12.75 -5.26
CA SER A 32 -17.64 -14.13 -4.96
C SER A 32 -17.54 -15.02 -6.20
N THR A 33 -18.47 -14.87 -7.15
CA THR A 33 -18.54 -15.69 -8.37
C THR A 33 -17.26 -15.50 -9.18
N VAL A 34 -16.83 -14.26 -9.35
CA VAL A 34 -15.59 -13.91 -10.04
C VAL A 34 -14.37 -14.42 -9.30
N HIS A 35 -14.32 -14.25 -7.98
CA HIS A 35 -13.19 -14.70 -7.19
C HIS A 35 -13.00 -16.23 -7.29
N GLU A 36 -14.07 -17.00 -7.21
CA GLU A 36 -14.05 -18.46 -7.40
C GLU A 36 -13.58 -18.85 -8.81
N LEU A 37 -14.07 -18.16 -9.84
CA LEU A 37 -13.63 -18.37 -11.22
C LEU A 37 -12.15 -18.07 -11.40
N ALA A 38 -11.68 -16.90 -10.96
CA ALA A 38 -10.30 -16.48 -11.15
C ALA A 38 -9.31 -17.32 -10.31
N SER A 39 -9.72 -17.78 -9.12
CA SER A 39 -8.86 -18.59 -8.25
C SER A 39 -8.72 -20.06 -8.69
N THR A 40 -9.67 -20.58 -9.47
CA THR A 40 -9.59 -21.93 -10.05
C THR A 40 -8.83 -21.96 -11.39
N MET A 41 -8.65 -20.80 -12.01
CA MET A 41 -7.90 -20.64 -13.25
C MET A 41 -6.39 -20.49 -13.01
N THR A 42 -5.58 -20.92 -13.98
CA THR A 42 -4.15 -20.59 -14.01
C THR A 42 -3.98 -19.18 -14.59
N LEU A 43 -3.95 -18.17 -13.71
CA LEU A 43 -3.67 -16.79 -14.11
C LEU A 43 -2.22 -16.64 -14.63
N PRO A 44 -1.97 -15.70 -15.55
CA PRO A 44 -0.61 -15.39 -16.00
C PRO A 44 0.29 -14.96 -14.82
N SER A 45 1.58 -15.27 -14.91
CA SER A 45 2.56 -15.00 -13.82
C SER A 45 2.79 -13.52 -13.50
N TYR A 46 2.28 -12.60 -14.33
CA TYR A 46 2.36 -11.15 -14.13
C TYR A 46 1.11 -10.55 -13.47
N VAL A 47 0.16 -11.40 -13.03
CA VAL A 47 -1.14 -10.98 -12.48
C VAL A 47 -1.26 -11.42 -11.02
N THR A 48 -1.63 -10.48 -10.15
CA THR A 48 -2.08 -10.77 -8.79
C THR A 48 -3.59 -10.64 -8.68
N LEU A 49 -4.26 -11.62 -8.09
CA LEU A 49 -5.70 -11.60 -7.82
C LEU A 49 -5.98 -10.97 -6.45
N HIS A 50 -6.82 -9.93 -6.43
CA HIS A 50 -7.30 -9.24 -5.24
C HIS A 50 -8.81 -9.30 -5.13
N ARG A 51 -9.30 -9.42 -3.89
CA ARG A 51 -10.73 -9.44 -3.55
C ARG A 51 -11.14 -8.07 -3.06
N THR A 52 -12.16 -7.47 -3.66
CA THR A 52 -12.74 -6.21 -3.18
C THR A 52 -14.24 -6.14 -3.51
N ARG A 53 -15.01 -5.32 -2.80
CA ARG A 53 -16.44 -5.13 -3.08
C ARG A 53 -16.74 -3.65 -3.34
N PRO A 54 -17.38 -3.31 -4.47
CA PRO A 54 -17.73 -1.93 -4.79
C PRO A 54 -18.81 -1.34 -3.87
N ASP A 55 -18.69 -0.04 -3.62
CA ASP A 55 -19.68 0.82 -2.95
C ASP A 55 -20.02 2.03 -3.86
N ALA A 56 -21.18 2.65 -3.63
CA ALA A 56 -21.71 3.77 -4.41
C ALA A 56 -20.80 5.02 -4.40
N CYS A 57 -19.86 5.12 -3.46
CA CYS A 57 -18.90 6.23 -3.40
C CYS A 57 -17.60 5.99 -4.18
N TRP A 58 -17.46 4.87 -4.90
CA TRP A 58 -16.28 4.62 -5.73
C TRP A 58 -16.16 5.65 -6.86
N GLN A 59 -14.96 6.22 -7.00
CA GLN A 59 -14.59 7.01 -8.17
C GLN A 59 -14.07 6.05 -9.24
N TRP A 60 -14.86 5.75 -10.26
CA TRP A 60 -14.53 4.70 -11.25
C TRP A 60 -13.55 5.13 -12.34
N GLU A 61 -13.43 6.43 -12.59
CA GLU A 61 -12.56 7.00 -13.61
C GLU A 61 -11.07 6.89 -13.21
N GLY A 62 -10.20 6.53 -14.15
CA GLY A 62 -8.75 6.44 -13.92
C GLY A 62 -8.26 5.21 -13.14
N LEU A 63 -9.14 4.53 -12.38
CA LEU A 63 -8.78 3.40 -11.50
C LEU A 63 -8.19 2.20 -12.23
N PHE A 64 -8.80 1.83 -13.36
CA PHE A 64 -8.52 0.57 -14.07
C PHE A 64 -7.89 0.80 -15.45
N ALA A 65 -7.54 2.05 -15.76
CA ALA A 65 -6.96 2.40 -17.06
C ALA A 65 -5.47 2.02 -17.16
N ALA A 66 -4.76 1.86 -16.04
CA ALA A 66 -3.34 1.49 -16.01
C ALA A 66 -3.05 0.45 -14.93
N GLY A 67 -2.48 -0.70 -15.32
CA GLY A 67 -1.89 -1.68 -14.39
C GLY A 67 -2.85 -2.36 -13.38
N ALA A 68 -4.16 -2.12 -13.49
CA ALA A 68 -5.19 -2.73 -12.68
C ALA A 68 -6.44 -2.94 -13.54
N ILE A 69 -7.13 -4.06 -13.37
CA ILE A 69 -8.42 -4.33 -14.02
C ILE A 69 -9.42 -4.85 -12.98
N ALA A 70 -10.71 -4.65 -13.24
CA ALA A 70 -11.78 -5.22 -12.45
C ALA A 70 -12.60 -6.22 -13.24
N LEU A 71 -13.03 -7.29 -12.56
CA LEU A 71 -13.88 -8.33 -13.11
C LEU A 71 -15.11 -8.50 -12.21
N TYR A 72 -16.29 -8.51 -12.81
CA TYR A 72 -17.57 -8.63 -12.10
C TYR A 72 -18.53 -9.59 -12.80
N ASP A 73 -19.42 -10.21 -12.03
CA ASP A 73 -20.61 -10.91 -12.52
C ASP A 73 -21.77 -9.92 -12.63
N PRO A 74 -22.31 -9.64 -13.85
CA PRO A 74 -23.45 -8.75 -13.99
C PRO A 74 -24.64 -9.12 -13.10
N ALA A 75 -24.90 -10.41 -12.86
CA ALA A 75 -26.01 -10.84 -12.03
C ALA A 75 -25.87 -10.41 -10.57
N ALA A 76 -24.64 -10.36 -10.04
CA ALA A 76 -24.36 -9.97 -8.66
C ALA A 76 -24.56 -8.47 -8.39
N HIS A 77 -24.52 -7.63 -9.43
CA HIS A 77 -24.51 -6.17 -9.30
C HIS A 77 -25.72 -5.45 -9.92
N GLN A 78 -26.64 -6.16 -10.58
CA GLN A 78 -27.81 -5.56 -11.26
C GLN A 78 -28.66 -4.60 -10.41
N GLN A 79 -28.71 -4.80 -9.09
CA GLN A 79 -29.51 -3.98 -8.17
C GLN A 79 -28.68 -2.90 -7.46
N ALA A 80 -27.38 -2.79 -7.75
CA ALA A 80 -26.52 -1.80 -7.14
C ALA A 80 -26.61 -0.45 -7.85
N ASP A 81 -26.63 0.63 -7.07
CA ASP A 81 -26.72 2.01 -7.59
C ASP A 81 -25.51 2.39 -8.49
N TYR A 82 -24.40 1.67 -8.36
CA TYR A 82 -23.16 1.86 -9.13
C TYR A 82 -23.04 0.94 -10.37
N PHE A 83 -24.07 0.14 -10.69
CA PHE A 83 -24.01 -0.79 -11.82
C PHE A 83 -23.77 -0.13 -13.18
N PRO A 84 -24.38 1.03 -13.52
CA PRO A 84 -24.10 1.70 -14.79
C PRO A 84 -22.63 2.08 -14.98
N GLN A 85 -21.92 2.39 -13.89
CA GLN A 85 -20.52 2.79 -13.91
C GLN A 85 -19.62 1.61 -14.30
N LEU A 86 -19.96 0.37 -13.87
CA LEU A 86 -19.21 -0.83 -14.25
C LEU A 86 -19.14 -1.07 -15.77
N GLN A 87 -20.09 -0.53 -16.54
CA GLN A 87 -20.19 -0.74 -17.98
C GLN A 87 -19.51 0.36 -18.81
N GLN A 88 -19.05 1.44 -18.19
CA GLN A 88 -18.62 2.66 -18.89
C GLN A 88 -17.10 2.87 -18.89
N HIS A 89 -16.36 2.18 -18.02
CA HIS A 89 -14.94 2.46 -17.82
C HIS A 89 -14.04 1.37 -18.41
N GLU A 90 -12.97 1.82 -19.07
CA GLU A 90 -11.91 0.94 -19.58
C GLU A 90 -11.22 0.21 -18.42
N GLY A 91 -10.90 -1.07 -18.63
CA GLY A 91 -10.28 -1.92 -17.62
C GLY A 91 -11.28 -2.60 -16.66
N ILE A 92 -12.58 -2.38 -16.83
CA ILE A 92 -13.64 -3.13 -16.14
C ILE A 92 -14.28 -4.10 -17.12
N TYR A 93 -14.38 -5.37 -16.73
CA TYR A 93 -14.91 -6.42 -17.58
C TYR A 93 -15.99 -7.23 -16.85
N ALA A 94 -17.01 -7.64 -17.59
CA ALA A 94 -17.92 -8.70 -17.14
C ALA A 94 -17.30 -10.10 -17.36
N ILE A 95 -17.71 -11.11 -16.58
CA ILE A 95 -17.25 -12.50 -16.75
C ILE A 95 -17.45 -13.09 -18.17
N GLY A 96 -18.34 -12.50 -18.98
CA GLY A 96 -18.59 -12.91 -20.38
C GLY A 96 -17.76 -12.15 -21.43
N GLU A 97 -16.95 -11.18 -21.04
CA GLU A 97 -16.12 -10.36 -21.94
C GLU A 97 -14.67 -10.87 -22.00
N ASP A 98 -13.87 -10.32 -22.92
CA ASP A 98 -12.46 -10.69 -23.09
C ASP A 98 -11.53 -10.01 -22.07
N TRP A 99 -11.74 -10.30 -20.78
CA TRP A 99 -10.91 -9.77 -19.71
C TRP A 99 -9.48 -10.35 -19.71
N LEU A 100 -9.28 -11.54 -20.28
CA LEU A 100 -7.95 -12.13 -20.49
C LEU A 100 -7.15 -11.35 -21.55
N GLY A 101 -7.80 -10.96 -22.65
CA GLY A 101 -7.24 -10.03 -23.63
C GLY A 101 -6.91 -8.68 -22.99
N GLY A 102 -7.80 -8.19 -22.10
CA GLY A 102 -7.57 -7.02 -21.27
C GLY A 102 -6.29 -7.10 -20.41
N LEU A 103 -6.11 -8.20 -19.66
CA LEU A 103 -4.90 -8.45 -18.87
C LEU A 103 -3.64 -8.42 -19.73
N ALA A 104 -3.67 -9.09 -20.88
CA ALA A 104 -2.55 -9.13 -21.80
C ALA A 104 -2.24 -7.72 -22.35
N ALA A 105 -3.25 -6.96 -22.72
CA ALA A 105 -3.09 -5.59 -23.21
C ALA A 105 -2.47 -4.67 -22.14
N SER A 106 -2.96 -4.73 -20.90
CA SER A 106 -2.40 -3.96 -19.79
C SER A 106 -0.93 -4.32 -19.52
N TYR A 107 -0.57 -5.61 -19.58
CA TYR A 107 0.82 -6.05 -19.45
C TYR A 107 1.71 -5.54 -20.59
N HIS A 108 1.25 -5.58 -21.84
CA HIS A 108 1.99 -5.02 -22.98
C HIS A 108 2.19 -3.51 -22.82
N ASN A 109 1.17 -2.77 -22.35
CA ASN A 109 1.29 -1.34 -22.10
C ASN A 109 2.36 -1.03 -21.04
N TRP A 110 2.42 -1.82 -19.97
CA TRP A 110 3.47 -1.73 -18.96
C TRP A 110 4.87 -1.97 -19.56
N CYS A 111 5.04 -3.04 -20.34
CA CYS A 111 6.32 -3.35 -20.99
C CYS A 111 6.75 -2.25 -21.98
N ASN A 112 5.80 -1.72 -22.78
CA ASN A 112 6.07 -0.62 -23.71
C ASN A 112 6.46 0.65 -22.97
N TRP A 113 5.80 0.95 -21.85
CA TRP A 113 6.17 2.07 -20.99
C TRP A 113 7.59 1.90 -20.43
N LEU A 114 7.93 0.72 -19.90
CA LEU A 114 9.30 0.44 -19.44
C LEU A 114 10.35 0.67 -20.53
N ALA A 115 10.11 0.15 -21.73
CA ALA A 115 11.02 0.29 -22.87
C ALA A 115 11.16 1.74 -23.37
N ALA A 116 10.14 2.58 -23.16
CA ALA A 116 10.17 3.99 -23.50
C ALA A 116 10.91 4.85 -22.45
N ASN A 117 11.12 4.32 -21.23
CA ASN A 117 11.81 5.05 -20.16
C ASN A 117 13.32 4.87 -20.24
N LYS A 118 14.04 5.97 -20.02
CA LYS A 118 15.50 6.01 -20.05
C LYS A 118 16.04 6.36 -18.67
N VAL A 119 16.78 5.42 -18.12
CA VAL A 119 17.45 5.53 -16.83
C VAL A 119 18.86 6.07 -17.04
N LEU A 120 19.21 7.12 -16.30
CA LEU A 120 20.60 7.52 -16.11
C LEU A 120 21.11 6.88 -14.83
N LEU A 121 22.19 6.10 -14.94
CA LEU A 121 22.87 5.48 -13.80
C LEU A 121 24.18 6.23 -13.53
N LEU A 122 24.31 6.86 -12.37
CA LEU A 122 25.57 7.44 -11.88
C LEU A 122 26.22 6.49 -10.88
N GLU A 123 27.34 5.90 -11.29
CA GLU A 123 28.11 4.92 -10.52
C GLU A 123 29.57 4.96 -11.00
N ASP A 124 30.50 5.31 -10.12
CA ASP A 124 31.90 5.48 -10.46
C ASP A 124 32.66 4.16 -10.55
N HIS A 125 32.23 3.14 -9.80
CA HIS A 125 32.91 1.85 -9.79
C HIS A 125 32.58 1.00 -11.04
N PRO A 126 33.57 0.66 -11.89
CA PRO A 126 33.32 0.10 -13.22
C PRO A 126 32.61 -1.26 -13.20
N PHE A 127 32.94 -2.11 -12.21
CA PHE A 127 32.29 -3.41 -12.08
C PHE A 127 30.85 -3.29 -11.57
N GLN A 128 30.59 -2.36 -10.64
CA GLN A 128 29.25 -2.19 -10.07
C GLN A 128 28.33 -1.53 -11.10
N GLY A 129 28.83 -0.51 -11.80
CA GLY A 129 28.10 0.18 -12.85
C GLY A 129 27.70 -0.75 -13.99
N MET A 130 28.63 -1.59 -14.46
CA MET A 130 28.33 -2.59 -15.48
C MET A 130 27.27 -3.60 -15.01
N GLN A 131 27.38 -4.11 -13.78
CA GLN A 131 26.40 -5.03 -13.22
C GLN A 131 25.01 -4.38 -13.09
N LEU A 132 24.93 -3.18 -12.52
CA LEU A 132 23.69 -2.43 -12.35
C LEU A 132 23.06 -2.08 -13.70
N GLN A 133 23.86 -1.66 -14.68
CA GLN A 133 23.39 -1.38 -16.04
C GLN A 133 22.76 -2.63 -16.68
N GLN A 134 23.41 -3.80 -16.55
CA GLN A 134 22.86 -5.06 -17.04
C GLN A 134 21.58 -5.46 -16.31
N THR A 135 21.53 -5.30 -14.98
CA THR A 135 20.33 -5.56 -14.17
C THR A 135 19.17 -4.69 -14.64
N ILE A 136 19.35 -3.37 -14.77
CA ILE A 136 18.31 -2.43 -15.20
C ILE A 136 17.87 -2.73 -16.64
N ALA A 137 18.82 -3.02 -17.54
CA ALA A 137 18.50 -3.41 -18.92
C ALA A 137 17.72 -4.73 -18.98
N GLY A 138 18.00 -5.68 -18.08
CA GLY A 138 17.28 -6.95 -17.94
C GLY A 138 15.81 -6.78 -17.54
N LEU A 139 15.45 -5.65 -16.92
CA LEU A 139 14.07 -5.28 -16.60
C LEU A 139 13.31 -4.69 -17.81
N GLY A 140 13.98 -4.46 -18.93
CA GLY A 140 13.39 -3.90 -20.15
C GLY A 140 13.50 -2.38 -20.29
N LEU A 141 14.26 -1.70 -19.42
CA LEU A 141 14.52 -0.26 -19.53
C LEU A 141 15.80 0.04 -20.32
N SER A 142 15.87 1.21 -20.94
CA SER A 142 17.13 1.73 -21.46
C SER A 142 17.96 2.30 -20.30
N CYS A 143 19.24 1.94 -20.20
CA CYS A 143 20.12 2.41 -19.13
C CYS A 143 21.41 3.03 -19.70
N GLN A 144 21.55 4.34 -19.54
CA GLN A 144 22.78 5.07 -19.81
C GLN A 144 23.60 5.15 -18.52
N TRP A 145 24.76 4.52 -18.51
CA TRP A 145 25.68 4.55 -17.36
C TRP A 145 26.76 5.63 -17.55
N VAL A 146 26.99 6.41 -16.50
CA VAL A 146 28.03 7.44 -16.39
C VAL A 146 28.80 7.28 -15.07
N GLN A 147 30.06 7.71 -15.06
CA GLN A 147 30.96 7.49 -13.92
C GLN A 147 31.31 8.76 -13.14
N ASP A 148 30.99 9.93 -13.68
CA ASP A 148 31.36 11.21 -13.09
C ASP A 148 30.24 12.26 -13.23
N GLU A 149 30.35 13.33 -12.45
CA GLU A 149 29.40 14.45 -12.42
C GLU A 149 29.24 15.07 -13.81
N SER A 150 30.34 15.31 -14.52
CA SER A 150 30.32 16.04 -15.79
C SER A 150 29.51 15.30 -16.86
N ALA A 151 29.68 13.98 -16.95
CA ALA A 151 28.94 13.11 -17.85
C ALA A 151 27.47 12.99 -17.43
N CYS A 152 27.21 12.94 -16.11
CA CYS A 152 25.84 12.94 -15.56
C CYS A 152 25.07 14.21 -15.96
N LEU A 153 25.65 15.38 -15.72
CA LEU A 153 25.02 16.66 -16.07
C LEU A 153 24.84 16.82 -17.58
N ALA A 154 25.81 16.39 -18.38
CA ALA A 154 25.69 16.39 -19.83
C ALA A 154 24.50 15.51 -20.30
N ALA A 155 24.34 14.32 -19.71
CA ALA A 155 23.22 13.44 -20.04
C ALA A 155 21.87 14.02 -19.60
N LEU A 156 21.78 14.60 -18.40
CA LEU A 156 20.57 15.26 -17.90
C LEU A 156 20.18 16.46 -18.79
N SER A 157 21.15 17.21 -19.30
CA SER A 157 20.91 18.36 -20.18
C SER A 157 20.28 18.00 -21.53
N ALA A 158 20.39 16.73 -21.97
CA ALA A 158 19.77 16.24 -23.20
C ALA A 158 18.23 16.14 -23.09
N GLY A 159 17.68 16.09 -21.87
CA GLY A 159 16.25 16.15 -21.60
C GLY A 159 15.46 14.87 -21.91
N ASP A 160 16.12 13.74 -22.16
CA ASP A 160 15.48 12.45 -22.48
C ASP A 160 15.53 11.43 -21.33
N ILE A 161 16.07 11.81 -20.16
CA ILE A 161 16.16 10.98 -18.96
C ILE A 161 14.86 11.07 -18.17
N SER A 162 14.28 9.92 -17.83
CA SER A 162 13.03 9.83 -17.05
C SER A 162 13.25 9.35 -15.61
N LEU A 163 14.41 8.79 -15.29
CA LEU A 163 14.79 8.35 -13.95
C LEU A 163 16.30 8.47 -13.75
N LEU A 164 16.72 9.05 -12.62
CA LEU A 164 18.11 9.01 -12.18
C LEU A 164 18.26 7.96 -11.08
N VAL A 165 19.16 7.00 -11.30
CA VAL A 165 19.63 6.06 -10.27
C VAL A 165 21.05 6.48 -9.90
N CYS A 166 21.28 6.80 -8.63
CA CYS A 166 22.52 7.43 -8.18
C CYS A 166 23.11 6.67 -7.00
N ASP A 167 24.37 6.24 -7.10
CA ASP A 167 25.10 5.74 -5.94
C ASP A 167 25.42 6.88 -4.97
N LEU A 168 25.22 6.64 -3.67
CA LEU A 168 25.55 7.64 -2.64
C LEU A 168 27.06 7.76 -2.40
N SER A 169 27.81 6.69 -2.62
CA SER A 169 29.22 6.59 -2.22
C SER A 169 30.18 6.74 -3.39
N LEU A 170 30.17 7.89 -4.06
CA LEU A 170 31.11 8.19 -5.15
C LEU A 170 32.48 8.64 -4.62
N VAL A 171 33.56 8.30 -5.32
CA VAL A 171 34.95 8.55 -4.92
C VAL A 171 35.31 10.05 -4.89
N GLU A 172 34.82 10.84 -5.86
CA GLU A 172 35.23 12.24 -6.00
C GLU A 172 34.33 13.22 -5.24
N GLN A 173 33.02 12.95 -5.17
CA GLN A 173 32.04 13.83 -4.54
C GLN A 173 30.82 13.06 -4.04
N ASP A 174 30.42 13.28 -2.79
CA ASP A 174 29.17 12.73 -2.25
C ASP A 174 27.96 13.12 -3.15
N ALA A 175 27.17 12.13 -3.56
CA ALA A 175 26.01 12.33 -4.42
C ALA A 175 24.98 13.28 -3.82
N ILE A 176 24.87 13.37 -2.49
CA ILE A 176 24.02 14.37 -1.84
C ILE A 176 24.49 15.77 -2.22
N SER A 177 25.80 16.02 -2.15
CA SER A 177 26.40 17.31 -2.50
C SER A 177 26.24 17.61 -3.99
N LEU A 178 26.43 16.61 -4.85
CA LEU A 178 26.19 16.72 -6.30
C LEU A 178 24.75 17.14 -6.58
N LEU A 179 23.76 16.45 -6.02
CA LEU A 179 22.34 16.76 -6.22
C LEU A 179 22.01 18.16 -5.71
N MET A 180 22.46 18.53 -4.51
CA MET A 180 22.22 19.85 -3.90
C MET A 180 22.78 21.01 -4.74
N ASN A 181 23.81 20.77 -5.56
CA ASN A 181 24.36 21.76 -6.49
C ASN A 181 23.58 21.90 -7.80
N GLN A 182 22.52 21.10 -8.00
CA GLN A 182 21.72 21.05 -9.23
C GLN A 182 20.24 21.38 -8.96
N PRO A 183 19.92 22.65 -8.63
CA PRO A 183 18.54 23.06 -8.32
C PRO A 183 17.56 22.85 -9.50
N GLN A 184 18.06 22.80 -10.74
CA GLN A 184 17.26 22.53 -11.94
C GLN A 184 16.54 21.17 -11.87
N LEU A 185 17.12 20.18 -11.18
CA LEU A 185 16.48 18.87 -10.99
C LEU A 185 15.24 18.96 -10.09
N GLN A 186 15.18 19.95 -9.20
CA GLN A 186 14.00 20.22 -8.39
C GLN A 186 12.88 20.78 -9.25
N GLU A 187 13.19 21.74 -10.14
CA GLU A 187 12.21 22.38 -11.03
C GLU A 187 11.61 21.40 -12.04
N VAL A 188 12.44 20.52 -12.59
CA VAL A 188 12.01 19.47 -13.54
C VAL A 188 11.25 18.35 -12.84
N GLY A 189 11.45 18.17 -11.53
CA GLY A 189 10.81 17.10 -10.76
C GLY A 189 11.28 15.70 -11.16
N LEU A 190 12.51 15.58 -11.69
CA LEU A 190 13.08 14.31 -12.15
C LEU A 190 13.05 13.29 -11.00
N PRO A 191 12.43 12.11 -11.18
CA PRO A 191 12.45 11.07 -10.16
C PRO A 191 13.87 10.54 -9.92
N ILE A 192 14.24 10.37 -8.65
CA ILE A 192 15.57 9.93 -8.23
C ILE A 192 15.47 8.71 -7.30
N VAL A 193 16.28 7.69 -7.56
CA VAL A 193 16.52 6.56 -6.67
C VAL A 193 17.97 6.58 -6.20
N LEU A 194 18.17 6.57 -4.89
CA LEU A 194 19.49 6.50 -4.28
C LEU A 194 19.87 5.03 -4.05
N LEU A 195 21.10 4.65 -4.35
CA LEU A 195 21.66 3.34 -4.03
C LEU A 195 22.75 3.49 -2.97
N SER A 196 22.83 2.54 -2.04
CA SER A 196 23.91 2.57 -1.04
C SER A 196 24.22 1.19 -0.48
N ALA A 197 25.49 1.00 -0.09
CA ALA A 197 25.93 -0.14 0.70
C ALA A 197 25.94 0.13 2.22
N HIS A 198 25.51 1.32 2.66
CA HIS A 198 25.46 1.69 4.08
C HIS A 198 24.24 1.11 4.81
N GLU A 199 24.22 1.22 6.14
CA GLU A 199 23.07 0.82 6.95
C GLU A 199 21.83 1.67 6.64
N GLN A 200 20.64 1.05 6.74
CA GLN A 200 19.36 1.67 6.38
C GLN A 200 19.11 3.03 7.05
N THR A 201 19.63 3.24 8.27
CA THR A 201 19.50 4.50 9.01
C THR A 201 20.19 5.69 8.33
N LEU A 202 21.33 5.47 7.68
CA LEU A 202 22.05 6.48 6.90
C LEU A 202 21.35 6.74 5.56
N ILE A 203 20.86 5.67 4.94
CA ILE A 203 20.10 5.70 3.68
C ILE A 203 18.82 6.55 3.84
N ASP A 204 18.07 6.32 4.92
CA ASP A 204 16.85 7.07 5.23
C ASP A 204 17.13 8.54 5.56
N GLY A 205 18.27 8.83 6.20
CA GLY A 205 18.73 10.18 6.50
C GLY A 205 19.04 11.00 5.24
N ALA A 206 19.78 10.41 4.29
CA ALA A 206 20.09 11.02 3.00
C ALA A 206 18.83 11.31 2.18
N ARG A 207 17.93 10.33 2.10
CA ARG A 207 16.62 10.47 1.45
C ARG A 207 15.84 11.63 2.04
N ARG A 208 15.75 11.71 3.37
CA ARG A 208 15.00 12.76 4.06
C ARG A 208 15.58 14.14 3.79
N LEU A 209 16.90 14.28 3.86
CA LEU A 209 17.58 15.56 3.60
C LEU A 209 17.30 16.07 2.19
N LEU A 210 17.47 15.23 1.17
CA LEU A 210 17.24 15.62 -0.22
C LEU A 210 15.76 15.88 -0.53
N HIS A 211 14.87 15.08 0.06
CA HIS A 211 13.43 15.32 -0.05
C HIS A 211 13.03 16.66 0.59
N ASP A 212 13.52 16.96 1.80
CA ASP A 212 13.27 18.25 2.49
C ASP A 212 13.86 19.44 1.71
N ALA A 213 14.88 19.20 0.89
CA ALA A 213 15.46 20.18 -0.04
C ALA A 213 14.68 20.32 -1.36
N GLY A 214 13.60 19.57 -1.58
CA GLY A 214 12.71 19.70 -2.74
C GLY A 214 13.02 18.78 -3.92
N PHE A 215 13.91 17.80 -3.78
CA PHE A 215 14.16 16.80 -4.83
C PHE A 215 13.09 15.70 -4.82
N ASN A 216 12.74 15.19 -6.00
CA ASN A 216 11.79 14.07 -6.15
C ASN A 216 12.48 12.72 -5.87
N ILE A 217 12.85 12.48 -4.62
CA ILE A 217 13.44 11.21 -4.18
C ILE A 217 12.35 10.15 -4.01
N LEU A 218 12.31 9.17 -4.93
CA LEU A 218 11.34 8.07 -4.88
C LEU A 218 11.64 7.09 -3.75
N ALA A 219 12.90 6.70 -3.64
CA ALA A 219 13.39 5.73 -2.67
C ALA A 219 14.90 5.82 -2.51
N ALA A 220 15.38 5.17 -1.46
CA ALA A 220 16.78 4.89 -1.25
C ALA A 220 16.90 3.40 -0.94
N LEU A 221 17.57 2.66 -1.82
CA LEU A 221 17.62 1.20 -1.85
C LEU A 221 19.02 0.71 -1.45
N ALA A 222 19.06 -0.44 -0.79
CA ALA A 222 20.32 -1.10 -0.45
C ALA A 222 20.94 -1.79 -1.68
N LYS A 223 22.28 -1.88 -1.70
CA LYS A 223 23.01 -2.73 -2.63
C LYS A 223 23.13 -4.15 -2.04
N PRO A 224 22.95 -5.24 -2.82
CA PRO A 224 22.67 -5.26 -4.26
C PRO A 224 21.23 -4.84 -4.58
N LEU A 225 21.05 -4.18 -5.74
CA LEU A 225 19.74 -3.72 -6.20
C LEU A 225 18.77 -4.89 -6.35
N ASP A 226 17.67 -4.86 -5.60
CA ASP A 226 16.54 -5.76 -5.80
C ASP A 226 15.69 -5.30 -7.00
N CYS A 227 15.58 -6.17 -8.00
CA CYS A 227 14.78 -5.96 -9.20
C CYS A 227 13.31 -5.68 -8.89
N ASP A 228 12.73 -6.42 -7.93
CA ASP A 228 11.32 -6.28 -7.59
C ASP A 228 11.05 -4.96 -6.87
N GLU A 229 11.98 -4.50 -6.03
CA GLU A 229 11.88 -3.17 -5.41
C GLU A 229 11.90 -2.05 -6.46
N LEU A 230 12.82 -2.12 -7.44
CA LEU A 230 12.85 -1.15 -8.52
C LEU A 230 11.59 -1.20 -9.39
N LEU A 231 11.11 -2.40 -9.75
CA LEU A 231 9.88 -2.56 -10.52
C LEU A 231 8.65 -2.02 -9.76
N ARG A 232 8.58 -2.20 -8.44
CA ARG A 232 7.54 -1.59 -7.60
C ARG A 232 7.59 -0.06 -7.69
N LEU A 233 8.77 0.56 -7.64
CA LEU A 233 8.91 2.02 -7.78
C LEU A 233 8.50 2.50 -9.17
N LEU A 234 8.95 1.82 -10.21
CA LEU A 234 8.58 2.10 -11.59
C LEU A 234 7.07 1.98 -11.81
N ARG A 235 6.42 0.99 -11.19
CA ARG A 235 4.97 0.83 -11.24
C ARG A 235 4.26 2.04 -10.66
N ARG A 236 4.80 2.64 -9.59
CA ARG A 236 4.25 3.90 -9.02
C ARG A 236 4.30 5.04 -10.02
N LEU A 237 5.39 5.16 -10.77
CA LEU A 237 5.55 6.19 -11.80
C LEU A 237 4.60 5.97 -12.98
N TYR A 238 4.49 4.72 -13.46
CA TYR A 238 3.59 4.36 -14.55
C TYR A 238 2.13 4.66 -14.24
N LEU A 239 1.70 4.33 -13.02
CA LEU A 239 0.36 4.62 -12.54
C LEU A 239 0.13 6.12 -12.28
N GLY A 240 1.21 6.89 -12.11
CA GLY A 240 1.17 8.32 -11.86
C GLY A 240 0.41 8.70 -10.57
N PRO A 241 0.07 9.98 -10.40
CA PRO A 241 -0.76 10.45 -9.28
C PRO A 241 -2.19 9.92 -9.36
N LEU A 242 -2.63 9.33 -10.49
CA LEU A 242 -3.92 8.62 -10.59
C LEU A 242 -3.97 7.42 -9.62
N ARG A 243 -2.82 6.93 -9.14
CA ARG A 243 -2.74 5.97 -8.02
C ARG A 243 -3.27 6.54 -6.69
N GLN A 244 -3.46 7.85 -6.57
CA GLN A 244 -4.10 8.48 -5.41
C GLN A 244 -5.62 8.28 -5.44
N GLN A 245 -6.21 8.07 -6.62
CA GLN A 245 -7.50 7.41 -6.76
C GLN A 245 -7.27 5.90 -6.69
N ARG A 246 -6.87 5.40 -5.53
CA ARG A 246 -7.00 3.97 -5.23
C ARG A 246 -8.41 3.69 -4.79
N LEU A 247 -8.81 2.41 -4.84
CA LEU A 247 -10.09 1.81 -4.44
C LEU A 247 -10.48 2.13 -2.98
N SER A 248 -10.67 3.41 -2.71
CA SER A 248 -10.92 4.02 -1.42
C SER A 248 -12.42 4.05 -1.21
N GLY A 249 -12.97 2.85 -1.08
CA GLY A 249 -14.35 2.67 -0.67
C GLY A 249 -14.53 1.39 0.11
N GLN A 250 -13.53 1.02 0.90
CA GLN A 250 -13.75 0.05 1.95
C GLN A 250 -14.41 0.76 3.13
N ARG A 251 -15.70 1.02 2.96
CA ARG A 251 -16.67 1.01 4.05
C ARG A 251 -16.81 -0.42 4.61
N ARG A 252 -15.65 -1.05 4.87
CA ARG A 252 -15.50 -2.38 5.41
C ARG A 252 -16.15 -2.38 6.76
N THR A 253 -17.06 -3.32 6.92
CA THR A 253 -17.91 -3.35 8.10
C THR A 253 -17.36 -4.44 8.98
N ILE A 254 -16.80 -4.05 10.11
CA ILE A 254 -16.37 -4.98 11.15
C ILE A 254 -17.64 -5.62 11.69
N ARG A 255 -17.80 -6.93 11.48
CA ARG A 255 -18.96 -7.71 11.88
C ARG A 255 -18.52 -8.90 12.69
N ARG A 256 -19.26 -9.20 13.75
CA ARG A 256 -19.15 -10.51 14.39
C ARG A 256 -19.72 -11.58 13.47
N TRP A 257 -19.37 -12.84 13.71
CA TRP A 257 -19.94 -13.97 12.98
C TRP A 257 -21.48 -14.04 13.06
N GLN A 258 -22.08 -13.50 14.13
CA GLN A 258 -23.54 -13.42 14.28
C GLN A 258 -24.20 -12.33 13.42
N GLY A 259 -23.42 -11.53 12.68
CA GLY A 259 -23.90 -10.46 11.80
C GLY A 259 -23.95 -9.07 12.44
N GLU A 260 -23.72 -8.98 13.75
CA GLU A 260 -23.69 -7.72 14.51
C GLU A 260 -22.56 -6.80 14.01
N VAL A 261 -22.90 -5.57 13.62
CA VAL A 261 -21.94 -4.55 13.17
C VAL A 261 -21.26 -3.91 14.39
N GLN A 262 -19.93 -4.07 14.48
CA GLN A 262 -19.10 -3.45 15.51
C GLN A 262 -18.57 -2.08 15.08
N GLY A 263 -18.52 -1.83 13.78
CA GLY A 263 -18.24 -0.52 13.22
C GLY A 263 -17.91 -0.59 11.74
N GLN A 264 -17.60 0.57 11.18
CA GLN A 264 -17.33 0.74 9.77
C GLN A 264 -16.05 1.54 9.59
N LEU A 265 -15.12 1.00 8.80
CA LEU A 265 -13.94 1.72 8.38
C LEU A 265 -14.34 2.90 7.52
N GLY A 266 -13.67 4.03 7.73
CA GLY A 266 -13.95 5.26 7.01
C GLY A 266 -12.82 6.27 7.10
N LEU A 267 -13.06 7.39 6.46
CA LEU A 267 -12.21 8.58 6.44
C LEU A 267 -12.91 9.73 7.15
N LEU A 268 -12.15 10.79 7.48
CA LEU A 268 -12.75 12.01 8.03
C LEU A 268 -13.71 12.68 7.02
N SER A 269 -13.42 12.56 5.72
CA SER A 269 -14.30 13.02 4.63
C SER A 269 -15.49 12.10 4.34
N SER A 270 -15.54 10.90 4.93
CA SER A 270 -16.61 9.95 4.62
C SER A 270 -17.98 10.46 5.09
N PRO A 271 -19.07 10.16 4.35
CA PRO A 271 -20.41 10.54 4.78
C PRO A 271 -20.77 9.85 6.10
N ALA A 272 -21.54 10.53 6.94
CA ALA A 272 -22.01 10.02 8.21
C ALA A 272 -22.69 8.65 8.05
N THR A 273 -22.28 7.69 8.88
CA THR A 273 -22.86 6.34 8.93
C THR A 273 -23.71 6.19 10.21
N PRO A 274 -24.65 5.24 10.28
CA PRO A 274 -25.37 4.96 11.52
C PRO A 274 -24.57 4.07 12.50
N HIS A 275 -23.40 3.57 12.09
CA HIS A 275 -22.58 2.64 12.86
C HIS A 275 -21.39 3.35 13.53
N PRO A 276 -20.75 2.74 14.54
CA PRO A 276 -19.47 3.22 15.07
C PRO A 276 -18.43 3.35 13.95
N VAL A 277 -17.58 4.37 14.02
CA VAL A 277 -16.60 4.67 12.99
C VAL A 277 -15.21 4.18 13.39
N TRP A 278 -14.51 3.58 12.44
CA TRP A 278 -13.13 3.14 12.60
C TRP A 278 -12.25 3.98 11.69
N LEU A 279 -11.30 4.72 12.26
CA LEU A 279 -10.43 5.64 11.53
C LEU A 279 -8.97 5.24 11.72
N ALA A 280 -8.22 5.19 10.62
CA ALA A 280 -6.80 4.91 10.66
C ALA A 280 -6.00 6.09 11.23
N VAL A 281 -5.12 5.81 12.18
CA VAL A 281 -4.31 6.82 12.88
C VAL A 281 -3.46 7.62 11.91
N THR A 282 -2.99 7.00 10.83
CA THR A 282 -2.09 7.61 9.85
C THR A 282 -2.61 8.94 9.29
N GLY A 283 -3.94 9.17 9.26
CA GLY A 283 -4.55 10.36 8.61
C GLY A 283 -5.36 11.24 9.47
N LEU A 284 -5.32 10.95 10.75
CA LEU A 284 -5.91 11.84 11.70
C LEU A 284 -5.01 13.08 11.84
N PRO A 285 -5.59 14.23 12.19
CA PRO A 285 -4.80 15.36 12.65
C PRO A 285 -3.93 14.93 13.84
N SER A 286 -2.75 15.53 13.98
CA SER A 286 -1.84 15.21 15.09
C SER A 286 -2.36 15.61 16.48
N ARG A 287 -3.40 16.45 16.53
CA ARG A 287 -4.00 16.96 17.76
C ARG A 287 -5.39 16.38 17.97
N TRP A 288 -5.63 15.88 19.17
CA TRP A 288 -6.93 15.33 19.57
C TRP A 288 -8.07 16.35 19.46
N GLU A 289 -7.81 17.64 19.70
CA GLU A 289 -8.84 18.68 19.66
C GLU A 289 -9.56 18.74 18.30
N ALA A 290 -8.81 18.65 17.19
CA ALA A 290 -9.40 18.66 15.86
C ALA A 290 -10.28 17.42 15.60
N LEU A 291 -9.88 16.26 16.12
CA LEU A 291 -10.67 15.04 16.01
C LEU A 291 -11.94 15.10 16.88
N LYS A 292 -11.84 15.73 18.06
CA LYS A 292 -12.98 15.96 18.95
C LYS A 292 -14.00 16.93 18.33
N ASP A 293 -13.53 17.98 17.67
CA ASP A 293 -14.40 18.91 16.95
C ASP A 293 -15.14 18.19 15.83
N TRP A 294 -14.44 17.39 15.03
CA TRP A 294 -15.05 16.54 14.00
C TRP A 294 -16.10 15.56 14.57
N LEU A 295 -15.82 14.90 15.70
CA LEU A 295 -16.81 14.03 16.36
C LEU A 295 -18.07 14.81 16.75
N THR A 296 -17.90 16.04 17.23
CA THR A 296 -19.01 16.91 17.64
C THR A 296 -19.84 17.34 16.43
N GLU A 297 -19.20 17.70 15.32
CA GLU A 297 -19.87 18.03 14.04
C GLU A 297 -20.69 16.83 13.51
N GLN A 298 -20.15 15.62 13.64
CA GLN A 298 -20.83 14.38 13.26
C GLN A 298 -21.87 13.91 14.29
N SER A 299 -22.11 14.67 15.37
CA SER A 299 -23.02 14.31 16.47
C SER A 299 -22.69 12.96 17.14
N ARG A 300 -21.39 12.66 17.29
CA ARG A 300 -20.87 11.40 17.82
C ARG A 300 -20.13 11.56 19.14
N THR A 301 -20.05 10.47 19.89
CA THR A 301 -19.27 10.39 21.12
C THR A 301 -17.92 9.69 20.89
N PRO A 302 -16.90 9.95 21.71
CA PRO A 302 -15.61 9.25 21.61
C PRO A 302 -15.72 7.72 21.67
N ALA A 303 -16.71 7.18 22.39
CA ALA A 303 -16.95 5.74 22.52
C ALA A 303 -17.38 5.06 21.20
N GLU A 304 -17.88 5.83 20.25
CA GLU A 304 -18.26 5.37 18.91
C GLU A 304 -17.10 5.45 17.91
N LEU A 305 -15.93 5.95 18.35
CA LEU A 305 -14.71 6.01 17.56
C LEU A 305 -13.77 4.88 17.97
N THR A 306 -13.28 4.14 16.97
CA THR A 306 -12.16 3.21 17.11
C THR A 306 -10.99 3.73 16.28
N LEU A 307 -9.83 3.89 16.92
CA LEU A 307 -8.59 4.23 16.23
C LEU A 307 -7.90 2.96 15.77
N LEU A 308 -7.72 2.82 14.46
CA LEU A 308 -7.00 1.72 13.85
C LEU A 308 -5.53 2.11 13.72
N ILE A 309 -4.68 1.44 14.49
CA ILE A 309 -3.23 1.61 14.48
C ILE A 309 -2.64 0.65 13.45
N HIS A 310 -1.73 1.15 12.63
CA HIS A 310 -0.99 0.38 11.65
C HIS A 310 0.52 0.45 11.95
N ARG A 311 1.29 -0.54 11.47
CA ARG A 311 2.75 -0.58 11.68
C ARG A 311 3.44 0.71 11.25
N ARG A 312 3.01 1.28 10.11
CA ARG A 312 3.59 2.49 9.51
C ARG A 312 3.36 3.76 10.34
N ASP A 313 2.48 3.73 11.33
CA ASP A 313 2.30 4.86 12.24
C ASP A 313 3.53 5.11 13.13
N HIS A 314 4.42 4.11 13.25
CA HIS A 314 5.61 4.15 14.10
C HIS A 314 5.29 4.69 15.50
N LEU A 315 4.17 4.22 16.07
CA LEU A 315 3.51 4.89 17.18
C LEU A 315 4.45 5.14 18.37
N LEU A 316 5.29 4.17 18.73
CA LEU A 316 6.23 4.33 19.85
C LEU A 316 7.43 5.25 19.54
N GLY A 317 7.72 5.48 18.26
CA GLY A 317 8.78 6.40 17.80
C GLY A 317 8.27 7.80 17.45
N ASN A 318 6.95 7.98 17.33
CA ASN A 318 6.31 9.23 16.95
C ASN A 318 5.48 9.81 18.11
N ALA A 319 6.05 10.77 18.83
CA ALA A 319 5.45 11.36 20.03
C ALA A 319 4.06 11.97 19.77
N ASP A 320 3.86 12.63 18.63
CA ASP A 320 2.58 13.28 18.30
C ASP A 320 1.48 12.23 18.06
N ARG A 321 1.78 11.16 17.31
CA ARG A 321 0.83 10.07 17.07
C ARG A 321 0.53 9.30 18.35
N PHE A 322 1.54 9.04 19.18
CA PHE A 322 1.35 8.40 20.47
C PHE A 322 0.45 9.25 21.39
N ALA A 323 0.68 10.56 21.46
CA ALA A 323 -0.13 11.48 22.25
C ALA A 323 -1.59 11.49 21.78
N LEU A 324 -1.83 11.56 20.47
CA LEU A 324 -3.18 11.48 19.88
C LEU A 324 -3.91 10.21 20.33
N VAL A 325 -3.27 9.05 20.15
CA VAL A 325 -3.86 7.75 20.49
C VAL A 325 -4.16 7.66 21.98
N LEU A 326 -3.25 8.12 22.84
CA LEU A 326 -3.44 8.11 24.29
C LEU A 326 -4.58 9.05 24.72
N GLN A 327 -4.62 10.27 24.18
CA GLN A 327 -5.68 11.24 24.48
C GLN A 327 -7.05 10.74 24.04
N ALA A 328 -7.14 10.16 22.84
CA ALA A 328 -8.37 9.55 22.34
C ALA A 328 -8.82 8.38 23.24
N SER A 329 -7.88 7.52 23.64
CA SER A 329 -8.16 6.39 24.53
C SER A 329 -8.68 6.87 25.90
N LEU A 330 -8.05 7.89 26.49
CA LEU A 330 -8.49 8.52 27.74
C LEU A 330 -9.86 9.20 27.61
N ALA A 331 -10.19 9.73 26.43
CA ALA A 331 -11.50 10.30 26.13
C ALA A 331 -12.60 9.24 25.92
N GLY A 332 -12.24 7.96 25.86
CA GLY A 332 -13.16 6.83 25.73
C GLY A 332 -13.17 6.16 24.35
N SER A 333 -12.32 6.60 23.42
CA SER A 333 -12.18 5.93 22.12
C SER A 333 -11.50 4.57 22.25
N LYS A 334 -11.95 3.65 21.40
CA LYS A 334 -11.43 2.28 21.35
C LYS A 334 -10.17 2.24 20.51
N LEU A 335 -9.30 1.27 20.78
CA LEU A 335 -8.09 1.07 20.00
C LEU A 335 -8.13 -0.29 19.32
N ALA A 336 -7.76 -0.31 18.05
CA ALA A 336 -7.59 -1.51 17.25
C ALA A 336 -6.23 -1.51 16.58
N LEU A 337 -5.72 -2.70 16.28
CA LEU A 337 -4.47 -2.90 15.54
C LEU A 337 -4.78 -3.57 14.20
N LEU A 338 -4.18 -3.11 13.11
CA LEU A 338 -4.17 -3.80 11.82
C LEU A 338 -2.85 -4.57 11.68
N LEU A 339 -2.95 -5.86 11.37
CA LEU A 339 -1.82 -6.74 11.09
C LEU A 339 -1.99 -7.38 9.71
N ASP A 340 -1.17 -6.92 8.77
CA ASP A 340 -1.25 -7.36 7.37
C ASP A 340 -0.19 -8.40 6.99
N ASN A 341 0.88 -8.53 7.77
CA ASN A 341 1.92 -9.54 7.58
C ASN A 341 2.49 -10.03 8.91
N SER A 342 3.19 -11.17 8.86
CA SER A 342 3.77 -11.86 10.02
C SER A 342 5.22 -11.47 10.33
N GLN A 343 5.88 -10.72 9.44
CA GLN A 343 7.30 -10.38 9.58
C GLN A 343 7.60 -9.52 10.82
N HIS A 344 6.67 -8.62 11.15
CA HIS A 344 6.82 -7.72 12.29
C HIS A 344 5.58 -7.76 13.17
N LEU A 345 5.71 -8.52 14.26
CA LEU A 345 4.65 -8.71 15.23
C LEU A 345 4.84 -7.74 16.41
N PRO A 346 3.95 -6.75 16.59
CA PRO A 346 4.15 -5.66 17.54
C PRO A 346 3.72 -6.07 18.96
N PHE A 347 4.47 -6.98 19.58
CA PHE A 347 4.25 -7.41 20.97
C PHE A 347 4.29 -6.23 21.95
N ASP A 348 5.16 -5.26 21.68
CA ASP A 348 5.29 -4.02 22.44
C ASP A 348 4.00 -3.19 22.46
N LEU A 349 3.27 -3.10 21.34
CA LEU A 349 1.98 -2.43 21.28
C LEU A 349 0.91 -3.19 22.08
N LEU A 350 0.90 -4.53 22.02
CA LEU A 350 -0.03 -5.35 22.80
C LEU A 350 0.11 -5.11 24.32
N GLU A 351 1.34 -4.96 24.81
CA GLU A 351 1.59 -4.76 26.25
C GLU A 351 1.38 -3.32 26.72
N ARG A 352 1.56 -2.33 25.83
CA ARG A 352 1.55 -0.91 26.21
C ARG A 352 0.20 -0.22 26.01
N LEU A 353 -0.67 -0.78 25.16
CA LEU A 353 -1.93 -0.14 24.79
C LEU A 353 -3.13 -1.05 25.12
N PRO A 354 -4.25 -0.47 25.56
CA PRO A 354 -5.49 -1.20 25.82
C PRO A 354 -6.22 -1.50 24.50
N LEU A 355 -5.61 -2.33 23.65
CA LEU A 355 -6.20 -2.76 22.39
C LEU A 355 -7.45 -3.62 22.66
N GLN A 356 -8.52 -3.37 21.91
CA GLN A 356 -9.79 -4.07 22.03
C GLN A 356 -10.05 -4.97 20.82
N ALA A 357 -9.45 -4.64 19.68
CA ALA A 357 -9.59 -5.41 18.46
C ALA A 357 -8.28 -5.54 17.68
N LEU A 358 -8.19 -6.64 16.93
CA LEU A 358 -7.13 -6.94 15.97
C LEU A 358 -7.79 -7.26 14.63
N LEU A 359 -7.46 -6.48 13.61
CA LEU A 359 -7.82 -6.76 12.23
C LEU A 359 -6.67 -7.50 11.57
N LEU A 360 -6.96 -8.68 11.02
CA LEU A 360 -6.01 -9.48 10.25
C LEU A 360 -6.28 -9.25 8.76
N GLY A 361 -5.28 -8.75 8.03
CA GLY A 361 -5.35 -8.53 6.59
C GLY A 361 -5.25 -9.81 5.76
N GLN A 362 -5.56 -9.74 4.47
CA GLN A 362 -5.58 -10.90 3.57
C GLN A 362 -4.24 -11.68 3.55
N GLY A 363 -3.11 -10.99 3.61
CA GLY A 363 -1.78 -11.60 3.48
C GLY A 363 -1.45 -12.60 4.59
N ILE A 364 -2.05 -12.45 5.78
CA ILE A 364 -1.78 -13.31 6.92
C ILE A 364 -2.69 -14.54 6.99
N LEU A 365 -3.79 -14.57 6.22
CA LEU A 365 -4.77 -15.65 6.27
C LEU A 365 -4.17 -17.05 5.96
N PRO A 366 -3.30 -17.23 4.94
CA PRO A 366 -2.70 -18.54 4.67
C PRO A 366 -1.80 -19.04 5.82
N GLU A 367 -1.08 -18.14 6.47
CA GLU A 367 -0.27 -18.46 7.66
C GLU A 367 -1.17 -18.81 8.86
N MET A 368 -2.32 -18.14 8.97
CA MET A 368 -3.31 -18.44 9.99
C MET A 368 -3.97 -19.81 9.80
N GLU A 369 -4.15 -20.27 8.55
CA GLU A 369 -4.68 -21.60 8.24
C GLU A 369 -3.72 -22.71 8.70
N SER A 370 -2.41 -22.47 8.56
CA SER A 370 -1.33 -23.40 8.90
C SER A 370 -0.68 -23.14 10.28
N LEU A 371 -1.32 -22.31 11.12
CA LEU A 371 -0.76 -21.81 12.38
C LEU A 371 -0.35 -22.93 13.35
N THR A 372 0.95 -23.00 13.66
CA THR A 372 1.49 -23.83 14.74
C THR A 372 1.72 -22.99 16.00
N GLY A 373 1.41 -23.51 17.19
CA GLY A 373 1.57 -22.78 18.45
C GLY A 373 3.00 -22.32 18.76
N ASP A 374 4.01 -23.02 18.23
CA ASP A 374 5.42 -22.70 18.45
C ASP A 374 5.96 -21.57 17.55
N SER A 375 5.23 -21.19 16.50
CA SER A 375 5.63 -20.09 15.62
C SER A 375 5.51 -18.73 16.33
N LEU A 376 6.25 -17.74 15.85
CA LEU A 376 6.19 -16.38 16.41
C LEU A 376 4.76 -15.81 16.30
N LEU A 377 4.10 -16.02 15.16
CA LEU A 377 2.69 -15.69 14.95
C LEU A 377 1.79 -16.46 15.93
N GLY A 378 2.06 -17.75 16.17
CA GLY A 378 1.33 -18.56 17.14
C GLY A 378 1.39 -17.99 18.56
N ARG A 379 2.58 -17.57 18.99
CA ARG A 379 2.80 -16.90 20.29
C ARG A 379 2.13 -15.54 20.36
N PHE A 380 2.19 -14.76 19.27
CA PHE A 380 1.50 -13.47 19.17
C PHE A 380 -0.01 -13.66 19.32
N MET A 381 -0.61 -14.58 18.56
CA MET A 381 -2.03 -14.87 18.64
C MET A 381 -2.45 -15.46 20.00
N ALA A 382 -1.59 -16.25 20.64
CA ALA A 382 -1.82 -16.71 22.01
C ALA A 382 -1.91 -15.51 22.97
N ARG A 383 -1.00 -14.55 22.86
CA ARG A 383 -1.00 -13.34 23.69
C ARG A 383 -2.22 -12.45 23.44
N VAL A 384 -2.61 -12.28 22.18
CA VAL A 384 -3.85 -11.58 21.78
C VAL A 384 -5.08 -12.18 22.48
N ARG A 385 -5.17 -13.52 22.53
CA ARG A 385 -6.26 -14.22 23.23
C ARG A 385 -6.21 -14.04 24.74
N GLU A 386 -5.02 -14.10 25.34
CA GLU A 386 -4.85 -13.87 26.79
C GLU A 386 -5.32 -12.48 27.22
N LEU A 387 -5.07 -11.47 26.39
CA LEU A 387 -5.50 -10.09 26.62
C LEU A 387 -6.98 -9.86 26.29
N GLY A 388 -7.69 -10.86 25.76
CA GLY A 388 -9.12 -10.76 25.43
C GLY A 388 -9.42 -9.86 24.23
N ILE A 389 -8.44 -9.68 23.33
CA ILE A 389 -8.58 -8.83 22.14
C ILE A 389 -9.43 -9.55 21.09
N ALA A 390 -10.46 -8.88 20.57
CA ALA A 390 -11.35 -9.44 19.55
C ALA A 390 -10.66 -9.47 18.18
N VAL A 391 -10.61 -10.62 17.53
CA VAL A 391 -9.91 -10.80 16.25
C VAL A 391 -10.90 -10.87 15.09
N TYR A 392 -10.67 -10.08 14.04
CA TYR A 392 -11.49 -10.06 12.83
C TYR A 392 -10.65 -10.37 11.60
N LEU A 393 -11.18 -11.20 10.70
CA LEU A 393 -10.52 -11.63 9.47
C LEU A 393 -10.98 -10.81 8.26
N ASP A 394 -10.07 -10.50 7.35
CA ASP A 394 -10.42 -9.88 6.06
C ASP A 394 -11.22 -10.87 5.20
N ASP A 395 -12.54 -10.71 5.15
CA ASP A 395 -13.43 -11.55 4.35
C ASP A 395 -14.60 -10.73 3.77
N PRO A 396 -14.33 -9.95 2.72
CA PRO A 396 -15.30 -9.02 2.15
C PRO A 396 -16.48 -9.73 1.50
N TYR A 397 -16.34 -11.02 1.17
CA TYR A 397 -17.31 -11.82 0.42
C TYR A 397 -18.07 -12.84 1.24
N ASN A 398 -17.72 -13.04 2.51
CA ASN A 398 -18.29 -14.12 3.34
C ASN A 398 -17.92 -15.52 2.84
N LEU A 399 -16.70 -15.71 2.35
CA LEU A 399 -16.25 -16.98 1.82
C LEU A 399 -15.62 -17.89 2.88
N LEU A 400 -15.27 -17.33 4.05
CA LEU A 400 -14.63 -18.12 5.10
C LEU A 400 -15.64 -19.05 5.79
N ASP A 401 -15.18 -20.26 6.12
CA ASP A 401 -15.94 -21.19 6.94
C ASP A 401 -16.01 -20.67 8.39
N VAL A 402 -17.17 -20.14 8.75
CA VAL A 402 -17.44 -19.53 10.05
C VAL A 402 -17.20 -20.50 11.19
N GLU A 403 -17.48 -21.79 11.02
CA GLU A 403 -17.33 -22.78 12.10
C GLU A 403 -15.85 -23.00 12.40
N VAL A 404 -15.04 -23.22 11.37
CA VAL A 404 -13.59 -23.43 11.49
C VAL A 404 -12.91 -22.24 12.17
N TRP A 405 -13.24 -21.01 11.76
CA TRP A 405 -12.58 -19.82 12.31
C TRP A 405 -13.09 -19.44 13.70
N ARG A 406 -14.36 -19.75 14.01
CA ARG A 406 -14.89 -19.60 15.37
C ARG A 406 -14.20 -20.55 16.34
N GLU A 407 -13.95 -21.80 15.95
CA GLU A 407 -13.19 -22.76 16.78
C GLU A 407 -11.75 -22.31 17.04
N ARG A 408 -11.14 -21.61 16.07
CA ARG A 408 -9.80 -21.00 16.21
C ARG A 408 -9.77 -19.73 17.07
N GLY A 409 -10.93 -19.29 17.57
CA GLY A 409 -11.07 -18.13 18.47
C GLY A 409 -11.26 -16.80 17.77
N MET A 410 -11.57 -16.79 16.47
CA MET A 410 -11.85 -15.55 15.73
C MET A 410 -13.25 -15.04 16.05
N THR A 411 -13.38 -13.72 16.23
CA THR A 411 -14.62 -13.07 16.64
C THR A 411 -15.53 -12.76 15.45
N GLY A 412 -14.95 -12.48 14.29
CA GLY A 412 -15.71 -12.07 13.12
C GLY A 412 -14.86 -11.79 11.89
N ARG A 413 -15.40 -10.94 11.01
CA ARG A 413 -14.79 -10.50 9.77
C ARG A 413 -14.94 -9.00 9.57
N TRP A 414 -14.17 -8.41 8.67
CA TRP A 414 -14.23 -6.98 8.37
C TRP A 414 -14.19 -6.69 6.88
#